data_AF-A0A9X2ANY2-F1
#
_entry.id   AF-A0A9X2ANY2-F1
#
_cell.length_a   1.000
_cell.length_b   1.000
_cell.length_c   1.000
_cell.angle_alpha   90.00
_cell.angle_beta   90.00
_cell.angle_gamma   90.00
#
_symmetry.space_group_name_H-M   'P 1'
#
loop_
_entity.id
_entity.type
_entity.pdbx_description
1 polymer ?
#
loop_
_entity_poly.entity_id
_entity_poly.type
_entity_poly.pdbx_seq_one_letter_code
_entity_poly.pdbx_strand_id
1 'polypeptide(L)'
;MNLLNFITLTDSDYRLLFSISSALFGAIVGGGITIWYKKKEVKNLSDNLNLQSQNLNLQKQVFEEASRNNELKMKAELVRLEDLNRQYKLNLEKYDFEHLSKVIDFAGDSNEKIKMLKKFSLIIENYKFENYFFDAAEYDEKAIDHTYYKLGYIETNINELLKDFPNVFNSLHSDFEKVKNNSNYLISTKGELSYHEEISDEQIMDKMSSSLLQLHTDFLDLLNKMKQEFLELDTIKKNYISSQFKNRIQE
;
A
#
# COMPACT_ATOMS: atom_id res chain seq x y z
N MET A 1 -114.25 -55.38 -26.72
CA MET A 1 -114.93 -54.45 -25.78
C MET A 1 -114.42 -54.76 -24.38
N ASN A 2 -113.57 -53.89 -23.81
CA ASN A 2 -113.38 -53.72 -22.37
C ASN A 2 -112.56 -52.44 -22.11
N LEU A 3 -113.32 -51.41 -21.71
CA LEU A 3 -113.07 -50.32 -20.76
C LEU A 3 -111.65 -49.74 -20.65
N LEU A 4 -111.47 -48.58 -21.30
CA LEU A 4 -110.56 -47.52 -20.91
C LEU A 4 -110.99 -46.98 -19.53
N ASN A 5 -110.20 -47.25 -18.49
CA ASN A 5 -110.31 -46.54 -17.22
C ASN A 5 -109.75 -45.12 -17.40
N PHE A 6 -110.64 -44.12 -17.48
CA PHE A 6 -110.28 -42.73 -17.29
C PHE A 6 -110.06 -42.48 -15.79
N ILE A 7 -108.81 -42.25 -15.40
CA ILE A 7 -108.47 -41.75 -14.07
C ILE A 7 -108.81 -40.25 -14.07
N THR A 8 -109.84 -39.86 -13.32
CA THR A 8 -110.13 -38.45 -13.03
C THR A 8 -109.30 -38.00 -11.83
N LEU A 9 -108.28 -37.19 -12.09
CA LEU A 9 -107.46 -36.55 -11.06
C LEU A 9 -108.30 -35.57 -10.23
N THR A 10 -108.15 -35.62 -8.90
CA THR A 10 -108.85 -34.72 -7.97
C THR A 10 -108.05 -33.43 -7.74
N ASP A 11 -108.69 -32.36 -7.26
CA ASP A 11 -108.07 -31.03 -7.04
C ASP A 11 -106.88 -31.08 -6.05
N SER A 12 -106.83 -32.10 -5.17
CA SER A 12 -105.65 -32.37 -4.31
C SER A 12 -104.45 -32.92 -5.08
N ASP A 13 -104.67 -33.71 -6.14
CA ASP A 13 -103.60 -34.30 -6.95
C ASP A 13 -102.88 -33.21 -7.78
N TYR A 14 -103.64 -32.22 -8.27
CA TYR A 14 -103.07 -31.06 -8.97
C TYR A 14 -102.22 -30.17 -8.04
N ARG A 15 -102.66 -29.96 -6.80
CA ARG A 15 -101.87 -29.21 -5.81
C ARG A 15 -100.58 -29.92 -5.42
N LEU A 16 -100.62 -31.25 -5.32
CA LEU A 16 -99.46 -32.07 -4.97
C LEU A 16 -98.44 -32.09 -6.13
N LEU A 17 -98.89 -32.27 -7.37
CA LEU A 17 -98.05 -32.15 -8.56
C LEU A 17 -97.48 -30.73 -8.74
N PHE A 18 -98.26 -29.69 -8.44
CA PHE A 18 -97.78 -28.31 -8.47
C PHE A 18 -96.71 -28.06 -7.40
N SER A 19 -96.88 -28.59 -6.18
CA SER A 19 -95.87 -28.47 -5.11
C SER A 19 -94.57 -29.23 -5.43
N ILE A 20 -94.65 -30.42 -6.03
CA ILE A 20 -93.48 -31.20 -6.44
C ILE A 20 -92.75 -30.50 -7.60
N SER A 21 -93.48 -30.01 -8.60
CA SER A 21 -92.88 -29.32 -9.74
C SER A 21 -92.27 -27.97 -9.35
N SER A 22 -92.89 -27.21 -8.44
CA SER A 22 -92.33 -25.97 -7.91
C SER A 22 -91.12 -26.21 -6.98
N ALA A 23 -91.13 -27.28 -6.18
CA ALA A 23 -89.95 -27.68 -5.40
C ALA A 23 -88.77 -28.13 -6.29
N LEU A 24 -89.04 -28.89 -7.36
CA LEU A 24 -88.04 -29.25 -8.37
C LEU A 24 -87.50 -28.01 -9.09
N PHE A 25 -88.36 -27.08 -9.49
CA PHE A 25 -87.94 -25.80 -10.07
C PHE A 25 -87.06 -24.99 -9.11
N GLY A 26 -87.46 -24.90 -7.83
CA GLY A 26 -86.68 -24.24 -6.79
C GLY A 26 -85.30 -24.88 -6.60
N ALA A 27 -85.21 -26.21 -6.61
CA ALA A 27 -83.95 -26.94 -6.52
C ALA A 27 -83.06 -26.76 -7.75
N ILE A 28 -83.64 -26.72 -8.96
CA ILE A 28 -82.90 -26.49 -10.21
C ILE A 28 -82.36 -25.05 -10.26
N VAL A 29 -83.18 -24.07 -9.92
CA VAL A 29 -82.78 -22.65 -9.89
C VAL A 29 -81.74 -22.41 -8.80
N GLY A 30 -81.97 -22.92 -7.59
CA GLY A 30 -81.01 -22.83 -6.47
C GLY A 30 -79.69 -23.54 -6.77
N GLY A 31 -79.72 -24.72 -7.38
CA GLY A 31 -78.54 -25.45 -7.84
C GLY A 31 -77.79 -24.71 -8.94
N GLY A 32 -78.49 -24.14 -9.91
CA GLY A 32 -77.90 -23.34 -11.00
C GLY A 32 -77.19 -22.08 -10.49
N ILE A 33 -77.81 -21.34 -9.57
CA ILE A 33 -77.19 -20.16 -8.93
C ILE A 33 -75.92 -20.57 -8.16
N THR A 34 -76.00 -21.67 -7.40
CA THR A 34 -74.86 -22.16 -6.60
C THR A 34 -73.68 -22.59 -7.49
N ILE A 35 -73.96 -23.30 -8.59
CA ILE A 35 -72.94 -23.70 -9.58
C ILE A 35 -72.33 -22.47 -10.25
N TRP A 36 -73.14 -21.46 -10.59
CA TRP A 36 -72.64 -20.23 -11.21
C TRP A 36 -71.71 -19.45 -10.28
N TYR A 37 -72.09 -19.27 -9.00
CA TYR A 37 -71.25 -18.62 -8.00
C TYR A 37 -69.94 -19.37 -7.78
N LYS A 38 -69.98 -20.69 -7.58
CA LYS A 38 -68.77 -21.51 -7.44
C LYS A 38 -67.90 -21.49 -8.70
N LYS A 39 -68.49 -21.49 -9.89
CA LYS A 39 -67.75 -21.39 -11.15
C LYS A 39 -67.04 -20.05 -11.30
N LYS A 40 -67.69 -18.95 -10.88
CA LYS A 40 -67.08 -17.61 -10.87
C LYS A 40 -65.94 -17.53 -9.87
N GLU A 41 -66.11 -18.12 -8.68
CA GLU A 41 -65.08 -18.17 -7.64
C GLU A 41 -63.87 -19.01 -8.07
N VAL A 42 -64.10 -20.19 -8.63
CA VAL A 42 -63.03 -21.05 -9.20
C VAL A 42 -62.30 -20.36 -10.33
N LYS A 43 -63.02 -19.64 -11.21
CA LYS A 43 -62.39 -18.86 -12.28
C LYS A 43 -61.51 -17.74 -11.73
N ASN A 44 -62.00 -16.98 -10.76
CA ASN A 44 -61.23 -15.92 -10.11
C ASN A 44 -59.99 -16.47 -9.39
N LEU A 45 -60.11 -17.61 -8.69
CA LEU A 45 -58.98 -18.30 -8.07
C LEU A 45 -57.95 -18.77 -9.10
N SER A 46 -58.41 -19.32 -10.22
CA SER A 46 -57.56 -19.73 -11.34
C SER A 46 -56.82 -18.54 -11.96
N ASP A 47 -57.52 -17.44 -12.21
CA ASP A 47 -56.92 -16.23 -12.77
C ASP A 47 -55.89 -15.62 -11.79
N ASN A 48 -56.17 -15.64 -10.49
CA ASN A 48 -55.26 -15.14 -9.46
C ASN A 48 -54.01 -16.03 -9.30
N LEU A 49 -54.17 -17.37 -9.37
CA LEU A 49 -53.06 -18.31 -9.41
C LEU A 49 -52.18 -18.10 -10.65
N ASN A 50 -52.80 -17.82 -11.80
CA ASN A 50 -52.06 -17.57 -13.03
C ASN A 50 -51.24 -16.26 -12.95
N LEU A 51 -51.83 -15.20 -12.36
CA LEU A 51 -51.13 -13.95 -12.07
C LEU A 51 -49.98 -14.15 -11.07
N GLN A 52 -50.18 -14.94 -10.01
CA GLN A 52 -49.10 -15.27 -9.07
C GLN A 52 -47.98 -16.09 -9.74
N SER A 53 -48.34 -17.04 -10.60
CA SER A 53 -47.37 -17.82 -11.38
C SER A 53 -46.56 -16.93 -12.33
N GLN A 54 -47.19 -15.96 -12.98
CA GLN A 54 -46.50 -14.99 -13.84
C GLN A 54 -45.57 -14.09 -13.03
N ASN A 55 -46.01 -13.62 -11.86
CA ASN A 55 -45.17 -12.83 -10.96
C ASN A 55 -43.95 -13.62 -10.45
N LEU A 56 -44.12 -14.91 -10.12
CA LEU A 56 -42.99 -15.77 -9.74
C LEU A 56 -42.00 -15.95 -10.89
N ASN A 57 -42.49 -16.14 -12.12
CA ASN A 57 -41.62 -16.23 -13.30
C ASN A 57 -40.86 -14.92 -13.55
N LEU A 58 -41.52 -13.77 -13.40
CA LEU A 58 -40.87 -12.46 -13.51
C LEU A 58 -39.82 -12.26 -12.42
N GLN A 59 -40.11 -12.61 -11.17
CA GLN A 59 -39.14 -12.54 -10.07
C GLN A 59 -37.93 -13.45 -10.33
N LYS A 60 -38.16 -14.64 -10.88
CA LYS A 60 -37.09 -15.56 -11.27
C LYS A 60 -36.20 -14.97 -12.37
N GLN A 61 -36.79 -14.36 -13.41
CA GLN A 61 -36.02 -13.69 -14.47
C GLN A 61 -35.19 -12.53 -13.94
N VAL A 62 -35.78 -11.68 -13.09
CA VAL A 62 -35.05 -10.56 -12.45
C VAL A 62 -33.90 -11.07 -11.60
N PHE A 63 -34.08 -12.17 -10.87
CA PHE A 63 -33.02 -12.79 -10.09
C PHE A 63 -31.89 -13.34 -10.97
N GLU A 64 -32.21 -14.03 -12.07
CA GLU A 64 -31.22 -14.55 -13.02
C GLU A 64 -30.42 -13.42 -13.71
N GLU A 65 -31.09 -12.33 -14.08
CA GLU A 65 -30.42 -11.14 -14.63
C GLU A 65 -29.52 -10.45 -13.60
N ALA A 66 -29.99 -10.29 -12.36
CA ALA A 66 -29.19 -9.73 -11.27
C ALA A 66 -27.97 -10.61 -10.96
N SER A 67 -28.13 -11.93 -10.98
CA SER A 67 -27.04 -12.90 -10.79
C SER A 67 -25.99 -12.79 -11.90
N ARG A 68 -26.40 -12.78 -13.17
CA ARG A 68 -25.47 -12.56 -14.31
C ARG A 68 -24.75 -11.23 -14.23
N ASN A 69 -25.46 -10.16 -13.84
CA ASN A 69 -24.86 -8.83 -13.71
C ASN A 69 -23.82 -8.79 -12.57
N ASN A 70 -24.11 -9.44 -11.44
CA ASN A 70 -23.13 -9.59 -10.36
C ASN A 70 -21.90 -10.41 -10.78
N GLU A 71 -22.08 -11.48 -11.56
CA GLU A 71 -20.96 -12.26 -12.08
C GLU A 71 -20.07 -11.41 -13.00
N LEU A 72 -20.66 -10.58 -13.86
CA LEU A 72 -19.93 -9.65 -14.73
C LEU A 72 -19.21 -8.57 -13.93
N LYS A 73 -19.84 -8.02 -12.88
CA LYS A 73 -19.20 -7.08 -11.96
C LYS A 73 -18.00 -7.71 -11.24
N MET A 74 -18.16 -8.92 -10.71
CA MET A 74 -17.06 -9.67 -10.09
C MET A 74 -15.90 -9.91 -11.07
N LYS A 75 -16.21 -10.29 -12.33
CA LYS A 75 -15.17 -10.47 -13.36
C LYS A 75 -14.43 -9.15 -13.66
N ALA A 76 -15.16 -8.04 -13.78
CA ALA A 76 -14.53 -6.73 -14.00
C ALA A 76 -13.66 -6.30 -12.80
N GLU A 77 -14.10 -6.60 -11.58
CA GLU A 77 -13.37 -6.30 -10.35
C GLU A 77 -12.11 -7.17 -10.21
N LEU A 78 -12.17 -8.45 -10.60
CA LEU A 78 -11.00 -9.34 -10.69
C LEU A 78 -9.97 -8.82 -11.69
N VAL A 79 -10.40 -8.42 -12.89
CA VAL A 79 -9.50 -7.83 -13.91
C VAL A 79 -8.85 -6.54 -13.38
N ARG A 80 -9.61 -5.70 -12.67
CA ARG A 80 -9.09 -4.50 -12.02
C ARG A 80 -8.05 -4.83 -10.95
N LEU A 81 -8.27 -5.87 -10.15
CA LEU A 81 -7.33 -6.34 -9.13
C LEU A 81 -6.04 -6.89 -9.75
N GLU A 82 -6.13 -7.63 -10.86
CA GLU A 82 -4.95 -8.10 -11.59
C GLU A 82 -4.13 -6.94 -12.18
N ASP A 83 -4.79 -5.92 -12.74
CA ASP A 83 -4.10 -4.73 -13.25
C ASP A 83 -3.44 -3.94 -12.11
N LEU A 84 -4.12 -3.78 -10.96
CA LEU A 84 -3.51 -3.19 -9.76
C LEU A 84 -2.29 -3.98 -9.27
N ASN A 85 -2.36 -5.31 -9.26
CA ASN A 85 -1.23 -6.17 -8.89
C ASN A 85 -0.08 -6.05 -9.88
N ARG A 86 -0.37 -5.96 -11.18
CA ARG A 86 0.64 -5.71 -12.22
C ARG A 86 1.28 -4.34 -12.06
N GLN A 87 0.50 -3.29 -11.82
CA GLN A 87 1.01 -1.95 -11.54
C GLN A 87 1.84 -1.92 -10.24
N TYR A 88 1.42 -2.65 -9.21
CA TYR A 88 2.18 -2.82 -7.97
C TYR A 88 3.54 -3.48 -8.23
N LYS A 89 3.58 -4.55 -9.03
CA LYS A 89 4.85 -5.20 -9.45
C LYS A 89 5.73 -4.30 -10.32
N LEU A 90 5.15 -3.56 -11.26
CA LEU A 90 5.89 -2.59 -12.07
C LEU A 90 6.41 -1.41 -11.22
N ASN A 91 5.68 -1.00 -10.19
CA ASN A 91 6.14 -0.01 -9.22
C ASN A 91 7.23 -0.59 -8.31
N LEU A 92 7.12 -1.85 -7.89
CA LEU A 92 8.18 -2.59 -7.18
C LEU A 92 9.46 -2.72 -8.01
N GLU A 93 9.36 -2.84 -9.34
CA GLU A 93 10.51 -2.88 -10.25
C GLU A 93 11.07 -1.49 -10.58
N LYS A 94 10.21 -0.44 -10.60
CA LYS A 94 10.61 0.96 -10.85
C LYS A 94 11.31 1.61 -9.68
N TYR A 95 10.93 1.24 -8.45
CA TYR A 95 11.62 1.67 -7.25
C TYR A 95 12.63 0.59 -6.90
N ASP A 96 13.91 0.95 -6.79
CA ASP A 96 14.98 0.03 -6.42
C ASP A 96 14.73 -0.57 -5.02
N PHE A 97 13.91 -1.63 -4.98
CA PHE A 97 13.39 -2.22 -3.76
C PHE A 97 14.47 -2.94 -2.97
N GLU A 98 15.59 -3.30 -3.59
CA GLU A 98 16.74 -3.82 -2.88
C GLU A 98 17.42 -2.73 -2.05
N HIS A 99 17.51 -1.51 -2.60
CA HIS A 99 17.95 -0.33 -1.87
C HIS A 99 16.94 0.08 -0.78
N LEU A 100 15.64 0.10 -1.11
CA LEU A 100 14.56 0.45 -0.18
C LEU A 100 14.34 -0.58 0.93
N SER A 101 14.52 -1.88 0.67
CA SER A 101 14.46 -2.94 1.68
C SER A 101 15.58 -2.81 2.69
N LYS A 102 16.82 -2.55 2.22
CA LYS A 102 17.97 -2.29 3.10
C LYS A 102 17.77 -1.02 3.93
N VAL A 103 17.17 0.02 3.33
CA VAL A 103 16.80 1.27 4.01
C VAL A 103 15.67 1.08 5.05
N ILE A 104 14.70 0.21 4.79
CA ILE A 104 13.61 -0.13 5.71
C ILE A 104 14.11 -1.03 6.85
N ASP A 105 14.99 -2.00 6.57
CA ASP A 105 15.65 -2.82 7.58
C ASP A 105 16.49 -1.95 8.53
N PHE A 106 17.20 -0.95 8.01
CA PHE A 106 17.91 0.06 8.81
C PHE A 106 16.96 0.96 9.62
N ALA A 107 15.74 1.20 9.11
CA ALA A 107 14.72 1.97 9.82
C ALA A 107 14.01 1.19 10.93
N GLY A 108 14.09 -0.15 10.91
CA GLY A 108 13.56 -1.08 11.90
C GLY A 108 14.44 -1.22 13.15
N ASP A 109 15.77 -1.18 13.00
CA ASP A 109 16.70 -1.22 14.15
C ASP A 109 17.01 0.18 14.68
N SER A 110 16.12 0.70 15.53
CA SER A 110 16.24 2.03 16.15
C SER A 110 17.59 2.26 16.85
N ASN A 111 18.24 1.19 17.33
CA ASN A 111 19.53 1.28 18.00
C ASN A 111 20.69 1.54 17.03
N GLU A 112 20.69 0.92 15.85
CA GLU A 112 21.77 1.07 14.88
C GLU A 112 21.77 2.47 14.26
N LYS A 113 20.60 2.99 13.87
CA LYS A 113 20.45 4.39 13.42
C LYS A 113 20.89 5.40 14.49
N ILE A 114 20.48 5.21 15.75
CA ILE A 114 20.86 6.13 16.84
C ILE A 114 22.37 6.05 17.11
N LYS A 115 22.96 4.86 17.11
CA LYS A 115 24.41 4.68 17.27
C LYS A 115 25.18 5.36 16.14
N MET A 116 24.73 5.18 14.90
CA MET A 116 25.36 5.77 13.73
C MET A 116 25.26 7.29 13.73
N LEU A 117 24.09 7.87 14.03
CA LEU A 117 23.91 9.31 14.14
C LEU A 117 24.75 9.91 15.27
N LYS A 118 24.85 9.21 16.41
CA LYS A 118 25.74 9.61 17.51
C LYS A 118 27.21 9.61 17.07
N LYS A 119 27.67 8.53 16.43
CA LYS A 119 29.04 8.44 15.89
C LYS A 119 29.30 9.55 14.88
N PHE A 120 28.40 9.77 13.92
CA PHE A 120 28.55 10.81 12.91
C PHE A 120 28.56 12.23 13.49
N SER A 121 27.69 12.49 14.47
CA SER A 121 27.64 13.78 15.16
C SER A 121 28.92 14.05 15.95
N LEU A 122 29.44 13.01 16.63
CA LEU A 122 30.75 13.07 17.29
C LEU A 122 31.87 13.30 16.28
N ILE A 123 31.75 12.72 15.07
CA ILE A 123 32.76 12.93 14.02
C ILE A 123 32.81 14.39 13.57
N ILE A 124 31.64 14.99 13.32
CA ILE A 124 31.51 16.39 12.93
C ILE A 124 32.03 17.31 14.04
N GLU A 125 31.65 17.04 15.29
CA GLU A 125 32.04 17.86 16.44
C GLU A 125 33.55 17.86 16.66
N ASN A 126 34.19 16.69 16.58
CA ASN A 126 35.64 16.55 16.80
C ASN A 126 36.49 16.99 15.60
N TYR A 127 35.94 16.95 14.38
CA TYR A 127 36.63 17.47 13.20
C TYR A 127 36.44 18.98 13.00
N LYS A 128 35.47 19.58 13.71
CA LYS A 128 35.04 20.97 13.54
C LYS A 128 36.22 21.91 13.27
N PHE A 129 36.22 22.49 12.08
CA PHE A 129 37.18 23.48 11.65
C PHE A 129 36.51 24.86 11.75
N GLU A 130 37.04 25.73 12.59
CA GLU A 130 36.42 27.04 12.86
C GLU A 130 36.81 28.06 11.79
N ASN A 131 35.89 28.30 10.84
CA ASN A 131 36.08 29.17 9.68
C ASN A 131 35.83 30.67 9.94
N TYR A 132 36.21 31.18 11.11
CA TYR A 132 35.94 32.59 11.40
C TYR A 132 36.94 33.52 10.70
N PHE A 133 36.51 34.10 9.58
CA PHE A 133 37.06 35.30 8.93
C PHE A 133 38.48 35.21 8.32
N PHE A 134 38.85 34.07 7.74
CA PHE A 134 40.12 33.96 7.00
C PHE A 134 39.97 34.43 5.55
N ASP A 135 41.02 35.06 5.01
CA ASP A 135 41.16 35.17 3.56
C ASP A 135 41.52 33.81 2.93
N ALA A 136 41.52 33.73 1.60
CA ALA A 136 41.70 32.44 0.92
C ALA A 136 43.06 31.77 1.19
N ALA A 137 44.12 32.55 1.35
CA ALA A 137 45.46 32.01 1.60
C ALA A 137 45.59 31.55 3.07
N GLU A 138 45.08 32.35 4.00
CA GLU A 138 45.04 32.01 5.43
C GLU A 138 44.13 30.80 5.71
N TYR A 139 43.07 30.62 4.91
CA TYR A 139 42.24 29.42 4.96
C TYR A 139 43.02 28.17 4.60
N ASP A 140 43.73 28.17 3.46
CA ASP A 140 44.45 27.00 2.96
C ASP A 140 45.55 26.56 3.95
N GLU A 141 46.31 27.52 4.49
CA GLU A 141 47.35 27.26 5.48
C GLU A 141 46.77 26.61 6.76
N LYS A 142 45.68 27.16 7.29
CA LYS A 142 45.01 26.60 8.48
C LYS A 142 44.35 25.26 8.21
N ALA A 143 43.82 25.05 7.00
CA ALA A 143 43.23 23.79 6.60
C ALA A 143 44.30 22.68 6.50
N ILE A 144 45.48 23.01 5.97
CA ILE A 144 46.64 22.11 5.93
C ILE A 144 47.06 21.72 7.35
N ASP A 145 47.26 22.71 8.22
CA ASP A 145 47.70 22.50 9.60
C ASP A 145 46.70 21.63 10.40
N HIS A 146 45.41 22.01 10.35
CA HIS A 146 44.34 21.24 10.99
C HIS A 146 44.27 19.81 10.49
N THR A 147 44.40 19.61 9.18
CA THR A 147 44.31 18.28 8.57
C THR A 147 45.50 17.42 8.94
N TYR A 148 46.71 18.00 8.99
CA TYR A 148 47.93 17.30 9.41
C TYR A 148 47.79 16.70 10.83
N TYR A 149 47.34 17.51 11.79
CA TYR A 149 47.14 17.05 13.16
C TYR A 149 45.91 16.16 13.35
N LYS A 150 44.98 16.15 12.38
CA LYS A 150 43.79 15.28 12.38
C LYS A 150 43.94 14.03 11.51
N LEU A 151 45.08 13.77 10.87
CA LEU A 151 45.28 12.60 10.00
C LEU A 151 44.87 11.27 10.65
N GLY A 152 45.42 10.95 11.83
CA GLY A 152 45.10 9.70 12.53
C GLY A 152 43.64 9.62 12.98
N TYR A 153 43.03 10.78 13.26
CA TYR A 153 41.60 10.85 13.55
C TYR A 153 40.75 10.55 12.31
N ILE A 154 41.09 11.11 11.15
CA ILE A 154 40.39 10.85 9.87
C ILE A 154 40.50 9.37 9.53
N GLU A 155 41.71 8.80 9.53
CA GLU A 155 41.96 7.38 9.25
C GLU A 155 41.11 6.48 10.15
N THR A 156 41.19 6.68 11.48
CA THR A 156 40.50 5.83 12.45
C THR A 156 38.99 5.85 12.22
N ASN A 157 38.40 7.03 12.07
CA ASN A 157 36.94 7.16 11.93
C ASN A 157 36.44 6.62 10.58
N ILE A 158 37.18 6.83 9.49
CA ILE A 158 36.82 6.29 8.18
C ILE A 158 36.86 4.75 8.20
N ASN A 159 37.91 4.18 8.78
CA ASN A 159 38.04 2.72 8.91
C ASN A 159 36.96 2.13 9.82
N GLU A 160 36.63 2.80 10.93
CA GLU A 160 35.53 2.38 11.80
C GLU A 160 34.17 2.46 11.11
N LEU A 161 33.88 3.54 10.39
CA LEU A 161 32.61 3.69 9.68
C LEU A 161 32.42 2.62 8.60
N LEU A 162 33.47 2.33 7.83
CA LEU A 162 33.44 1.27 6.81
C LEU A 162 33.28 -0.12 7.42
N LYS A 163 33.85 -0.35 8.62
CA LYS A 163 33.76 -1.63 9.33
C LYS A 163 32.39 -1.84 9.98
N ASP A 164 31.89 -0.82 10.66
CA ASP A 164 30.65 -0.92 11.44
C ASP A 164 29.41 -0.80 10.55
N PHE A 165 29.49 -0.06 9.44
CA PHE A 165 28.36 0.25 8.57
C PHE A 165 28.66 0.04 7.07
N PRO A 166 29.17 -1.14 6.65
CA PRO A 166 29.67 -1.38 5.30
C PRO A 166 28.60 -1.20 4.22
N ASN A 167 27.33 -1.45 4.54
CA ASN A 167 26.23 -1.44 3.58
C ASN A 167 25.39 -0.16 3.58
N VAL A 168 25.63 0.77 4.52
CA VAL A 168 24.77 1.96 4.71
C VAL A 168 25.10 3.06 3.71
N PHE A 169 26.39 3.20 3.38
CA PHE A 169 26.88 4.22 2.47
C PHE A 169 27.39 3.63 1.16
N ASN A 170 26.69 2.64 0.61
CA ASN A 170 27.10 1.99 -0.64
C ASN A 170 27.27 2.99 -1.79
N SER A 171 26.43 4.02 -1.83
CA SER A 171 26.51 5.16 -2.77
C SER A 171 27.77 6.02 -2.57
N LEU A 172 28.31 6.09 -1.36
CA LEU A 172 29.51 6.87 -1.02
C LEU A 172 30.77 6.01 -0.88
N HIS A 173 30.70 4.71 -1.19
CA HIS A 173 31.81 3.79 -0.95
C HIS A 173 33.11 4.23 -1.65
N SER A 174 33.01 4.75 -2.87
CA SER A 174 34.18 5.29 -3.57
C SER A 174 34.79 6.51 -2.87
N ASP A 175 33.94 7.38 -2.30
CA ASP A 175 34.39 8.57 -1.57
C ASP A 175 35.08 8.17 -0.26
N PHE A 176 34.53 7.19 0.45
CA PHE A 176 35.16 6.58 1.63
C PHE A 176 36.52 5.95 1.30
N GLU A 177 36.61 5.12 0.26
CA GLU A 177 37.87 4.50 -0.16
C GLU A 177 38.88 5.53 -0.64
N LYS A 178 38.43 6.61 -1.31
CA LYS A 178 39.31 7.74 -1.68
C LYS A 178 39.93 8.40 -0.45
N VAL A 179 39.11 8.78 0.54
CA VAL A 179 39.59 9.41 1.78
C VAL A 179 40.49 8.46 2.58
N LYS A 180 40.13 7.19 2.66
CA LYS A 180 40.92 6.14 3.33
C LYS A 180 42.30 5.97 2.68
N ASN A 181 42.34 5.78 1.37
CA ASN A 181 43.61 5.58 0.67
C ASN A 181 44.51 6.82 0.76
N ASN A 182 43.93 8.01 0.66
CA ASN A 182 44.68 9.25 0.77
C ASN A 182 45.20 9.49 2.20
N SER A 183 44.38 9.26 3.24
CA SER A 183 44.83 9.36 4.64
C SER A 183 45.93 8.36 4.98
N ASN A 184 45.80 7.09 4.57
CA ASN A 184 46.82 6.07 4.77
C ASN A 184 48.14 6.42 4.07
N TYR A 185 48.06 6.90 2.82
CA TYR A 185 49.23 7.36 2.08
C TYR A 185 49.95 8.49 2.80
N LEU A 186 49.20 9.49 3.30
CA LEU A 186 49.78 10.64 4.01
C LEU A 186 50.38 10.25 5.35
N ILE A 187 49.76 9.32 6.09
CA ILE A 187 50.31 8.79 7.34
C ILE A 187 51.62 8.04 7.09
N SER A 188 51.66 7.18 6.06
CA SER A 188 52.89 6.47 5.68
C SER A 188 54.00 7.45 5.28
N THR A 189 53.67 8.42 4.42
CA THR A 189 54.62 9.44 3.94
C THR A 189 55.16 10.27 5.10
N LYS A 190 54.30 10.71 6.04
CA LYS A 190 54.71 11.41 7.26
C LYS A 190 55.69 10.56 8.08
N GLY A 191 55.40 9.26 8.26
CA GLY A 191 56.27 8.34 8.98
C GLY A 191 57.65 8.19 8.33
N GLU A 192 57.70 8.03 7.00
CA GLU A 192 58.93 7.93 6.23
C GLU A 192 59.78 9.20 6.31
N LEU A 193 59.17 10.36 6.10
CA LEU A 193 59.87 11.66 6.15
C LEU A 193 60.40 11.96 7.55
N SER A 194 59.62 11.67 8.60
CA SER A 194 60.03 11.86 9.98
C SER A 194 61.19 10.94 10.38
N TYR A 195 61.18 9.67 9.92
CA TYR A 195 62.17 8.68 10.32
C TYR A 195 63.47 8.74 9.50
N HIS A 196 63.39 9.05 8.19
CA HIS A 196 64.55 8.98 7.30
C HIS A 196 65.21 10.33 7.01
N GLU A 197 64.44 11.43 7.02
CA GLU A 197 64.97 12.74 6.65
C GLU A 197 65.25 13.64 7.86
N GLU A 198 64.80 13.26 9.07
CA GLU A 198 64.92 14.06 10.31
C GLU A 198 64.48 15.53 10.14
N ILE A 199 63.50 15.77 9.27
CA ILE A 199 62.96 17.11 9.01
C ILE A 199 61.85 17.49 10.00
N SER A 200 61.65 18.79 10.21
CA SER A 200 60.62 19.28 11.11
C SER A 200 59.21 19.01 10.58
N ASP A 201 58.21 18.99 11.48
CA ASP A 201 56.79 18.85 11.09
C ASP A 201 56.35 19.92 10.08
N GLU A 202 56.84 21.17 10.20
CA GLU A 202 56.60 22.24 9.22
C GLU A 202 57.09 21.88 7.82
N GLN A 203 58.30 21.32 7.71
CA GLN A 203 58.86 20.91 6.42
C GLN A 203 58.10 19.72 5.81
N ILE A 204 57.62 18.81 6.66
CA ILE A 204 56.75 17.70 6.23
C ILE A 204 55.43 18.26 5.71
N MET A 205 54.80 19.19 6.44
CA MET A 205 53.56 19.85 6.04
C MET A 205 53.72 20.59 4.71
N ASP A 206 54.79 21.33 4.51
CA ASP A 206 55.06 22.04 3.25
C ASP A 206 55.16 21.06 2.06
N LYS A 207 55.92 19.96 2.24
CA LYS A 207 56.07 18.90 1.22
C LYS A 207 54.74 18.21 0.89
N MET A 208 53.83 18.12 1.86
CA MET A 208 52.55 17.42 1.73
C MET A 208 51.35 18.36 1.53
N SER A 209 51.57 19.68 1.48
CA SER A 209 50.54 20.73 1.56
C SER A 209 49.36 20.49 0.61
N SER A 210 49.64 20.31 -0.68
CA SER A 210 48.60 20.07 -1.69
C SER A 210 47.79 18.81 -1.41
N SER A 211 48.42 17.75 -0.91
CA SER A 211 47.74 16.49 -0.60
C SER A 211 46.93 16.55 0.69
N LEU A 212 47.42 17.31 1.69
CA LEU A 212 46.69 17.60 2.92
C LEU A 212 45.45 18.46 2.63
N LEU A 213 45.56 19.49 1.80
CA LEU A 213 44.44 20.32 1.39
C LEU A 213 43.41 19.53 0.56
N GLN A 214 43.89 18.62 -0.31
CA GLN A 214 43.02 17.72 -1.05
C GLN A 214 42.26 16.78 -0.11
N LEU A 215 42.94 16.18 0.87
CA LEU A 215 42.30 15.32 1.87
C LEU A 215 41.27 16.11 2.70
N HIS A 216 41.59 17.34 3.08
CA HIS A 216 40.66 18.23 3.79
C HIS A 216 39.36 18.41 3.01
N THR A 217 39.49 18.74 1.73
CA THR A 217 38.37 19.00 0.82
C THR A 217 37.55 17.73 0.61
N ASP A 218 38.20 16.61 0.32
CA ASP A 218 37.54 15.33 0.08
C ASP A 218 36.81 14.84 1.34
N PHE A 219 37.40 15.02 2.52
CA PHE A 219 36.78 14.61 3.77
C PHE A 219 35.58 15.50 4.13
N LEU A 220 35.68 16.82 3.93
CA LEU A 220 34.53 17.72 4.13
C LEU A 220 33.39 17.42 3.16
N ASP A 221 33.70 17.14 1.88
CA ASP A 221 32.70 16.74 0.89
C ASP A 221 32.01 15.44 1.29
N LEU A 222 32.78 14.43 1.72
CA LEU A 222 32.24 13.17 2.25
C LEU A 222 31.31 13.41 3.44
N LEU A 223 31.71 14.22 4.43
CA LEU A 223 30.86 14.56 5.58
C LEU A 223 29.56 15.26 5.14
N ASN A 224 29.62 16.15 4.15
CA ASN A 224 28.45 16.82 3.62
C ASN A 224 27.50 15.86 2.91
N LYS A 225 28.02 14.96 2.07
CA LYS A 225 27.23 13.92 1.38
C LYS A 225 26.58 12.97 2.38
N MET A 226 27.33 12.51 3.38
CA MET A 226 26.77 11.69 4.46
C MET A 226 25.61 12.40 5.16
N LYS A 227 25.77 13.69 5.48
CA LYS A 227 24.71 14.50 6.09
C LYS A 227 23.48 14.61 5.19
N GLN A 228 23.66 14.78 3.88
CA GLN A 228 22.55 14.82 2.92
C GLN A 228 21.81 13.49 2.86
N GLU A 229 22.52 12.37 2.71
CA GLU A 229 21.89 11.04 2.70
C GLU A 229 21.11 10.77 4.00
N PHE A 230 21.64 11.17 5.16
CA PHE A 230 20.90 11.07 6.42
C PHE A 230 19.61 11.89 6.43
N LEU A 231 19.63 13.11 5.88
CA LEU A 231 18.45 13.97 5.81
C LEU A 231 17.40 13.43 4.82
N GLU A 232 17.85 12.89 3.70
CA GLU A 232 16.97 12.23 2.72
C GLU A 232 16.31 11.00 3.33
N LEU A 233 17.08 10.14 4.00
CA LEU A 233 16.56 8.97 4.72
C LEU A 233 15.53 9.37 5.79
N ASP A 234 15.78 10.44 6.54
CA ASP A 234 14.84 10.93 7.55
C ASP A 234 13.55 11.47 6.92
N THR A 235 13.66 12.16 5.79
CA THR A 235 12.52 12.71 5.03
C THR A 235 11.67 11.60 4.42
N ILE A 236 12.29 10.61 3.79
CA ILE A 236 11.61 9.42 3.24
C ILE A 236 10.85 8.71 4.36
N LYS A 237 11.47 8.52 5.53
CA LYS A 237 10.83 7.88 6.69
C LYS A 237 9.61 8.68 7.18
N LYS A 238 9.74 10.00 7.33
CA LYS A 238 8.62 10.87 7.73
C LYS A 238 7.47 10.81 6.73
N ASN A 239 7.76 10.78 5.43
CA ASN A 239 6.76 10.68 4.38
C ASN A 239 6.07 9.31 4.37
N TYR A 240 6.80 8.22 4.58
CA TYR A 240 6.22 6.90 4.74
C TYR A 240 5.30 6.82 5.96
N ILE A 241 5.73 7.30 7.12
CA ILE A 241 4.88 7.34 8.32
C ILE A 241 3.61 8.18 8.06
N SER A 242 3.78 9.36 7.46
CA SER A 242 2.66 10.26 7.13
C SER A 242 1.66 9.62 6.15
N SER A 243 2.13 8.85 5.16
CA SER A 243 1.25 8.15 4.21
C SER A 243 0.50 6.98 4.84
N GLN A 244 1.12 6.25 5.78
CA GLN A 244 0.45 5.21 6.57
C GLN A 244 -0.66 5.78 7.47
N PHE A 245 -0.49 7.00 7.99
CA PHE A 245 -1.52 7.67 8.79
C PHE A 245 -2.61 8.35 7.94
N LYS A 246 -2.28 8.94 6.78
CA LYS A 246 -3.28 9.50 5.86
C LYS A 246 -4.24 8.43 5.33
N ASN A 247 -3.74 7.24 5.03
CA ASN A 247 -4.56 6.13 4.56
C ASN A 247 -5.52 5.61 5.64
N ARG A 248 -5.22 5.76 6.94
CA ARG A 248 -6.10 5.37 8.05
C ARG A 248 -7.17 6.40 8.43
N ILE A 249 -7.02 7.65 8.00
CA ILE A 249 -7.99 8.73 8.28
C ILE A 249 -8.98 8.92 7.11
N GLN A 250 -8.70 8.31 5.95
CA GLN A 250 -9.55 8.32 4.76
C GLN A 250 -10.31 7.00 4.52
N GLU A 251 -10.18 6.01 5.40
CA GLU A 251 -11.13 4.88 5.55
C GLU A 251 -12.20 5.22 6.60
#